data_AF-A0A3P7R9X2-F1
#
_entry.id   AF-A0A3P7R9X2-F1
#
_cell.length_a   1.000
_cell.length_b   1.000
_cell.length_c   1.000
_cell.angle_alpha   90.00
_cell.angle_beta   90.00
_cell.angle_gamma   90.00
#
_symmetry.space_group_name_H-M   'P 1'
#
loop_
_entity.id
_entity.type
_entity.pdbx_description
1 polymer ?
#
loop_
_entity_poly.entity_id
_entity_poly.type
_entity_poly.pdbx_seq_one_letter_code
_entity_poly.pdbx_strand_id
1 'polypeptide(L)'
;MPGVSIEEMGSKMGLNGVDNARLNFANVRVPRDALLDRYSSVSPDGQYMSSIGGGIRSRFLKVADQLLSGRICIASMCMSIAQARQKTGDVIGRNS
;
A
#
# COMPACT_ATOMS: atom_id res chain seq x y z
N MET A 1 -17.29 -6.30 -16.03
CA MET A 1 -16.23 -6.44 -17.05
C MET A 1 -15.98 -7.93 -17.27
N PRO A 2 -15.95 -8.45 -18.51
CA PRO A 2 -15.67 -9.85 -18.76
C PRO A 2 -14.32 -10.27 -18.18
N GLY A 3 -14.27 -11.41 -17.50
CA GLY A 3 -13.05 -11.92 -16.87
C GLY A 3 -12.64 -11.19 -15.58
N VAL A 4 -13.39 -10.21 -15.08
CA VAL A 4 -13.15 -9.62 -13.75
C VAL A 4 -14.21 -10.12 -12.78
N SER A 5 -13.80 -10.67 -11.64
CA SER A 5 -14.70 -10.97 -10.53
C SER A 5 -14.26 -10.28 -9.25
N ILE A 6 -15.24 -9.92 -8.42
CA ILE A 6 -15.05 -9.22 -7.16
C ILE A 6 -15.73 -10.06 -6.08
N GLU A 7 -15.02 -10.32 -4.99
CA GLU A 7 -15.50 -11.10 -3.85
C GLU A 7 -15.29 -10.28 -2.57
N GLU A 8 -16.33 -10.09 -1.78
CA GLU A 8 -16.22 -9.38 -0.51
C GLU A 8 -15.43 -10.23 0.51
N MET A 9 -14.53 -9.61 1.27
CA MET A 9 -13.68 -10.31 2.24
C MET A 9 -14.40 -10.62 3.57
N GLY A 10 -15.68 -10.29 3.68
CA GLY A 10 -16.50 -10.52 4.87
C GLY A 10 -16.11 -9.65 6.07
N SER A 11 -16.57 -10.08 7.25
CA SER A 11 -16.37 -9.36 8.52
C SER A 11 -14.91 -9.39 8.96
N LYS A 12 -14.42 -8.26 9.47
CA LYS A 12 -13.03 -8.05 9.89
C LYS A 12 -12.96 -7.87 11.40
N MET A 13 -11.79 -8.17 11.97
CA MET A 13 -11.50 -7.93 13.39
C MET A 13 -11.63 -6.45 13.82
N GLY A 14 -11.61 -5.54 12.85
CA GLY A 14 -11.77 -4.10 13.02
C GLY A 14 -11.80 -3.43 11.65
N LEU A 15 -12.04 -2.10 11.62
CA LEU A 15 -12.15 -1.33 10.38
C LEU A 15 -13.21 -1.87 9.40
N ASN A 16 -14.34 -2.36 9.93
CA ASN A 16 -15.46 -2.90 9.13
C ASN A 16 -16.11 -1.86 8.20
N GLY A 17 -15.86 -0.56 8.42
CA GLY A 17 -16.29 0.50 7.51
C GLY A 17 -15.46 0.61 6.22
N VAL A 18 -14.37 -0.16 6.10
CA VAL A 18 -13.54 -0.23 4.89
C VAL A 18 -14.04 -1.38 4.03
N ASP A 19 -14.29 -1.13 2.74
CA ASP A 19 -14.86 -2.05 1.75
C ASP A 19 -13.81 -2.95 1.06
N ASN A 20 -12.91 -3.56 1.84
CA ASN A 20 -11.91 -4.49 1.26
C ASN A 20 -12.60 -5.68 0.56
N ALA A 21 -12.25 -5.87 -0.71
CA ALA A 21 -12.67 -6.99 -1.54
C ALA A 21 -11.45 -7.64 -2.21
N ARG A 22 -11.61 -8.90 -2.61
CA ARG A 22 -10.69 -9.61 -3.49
C ARG A 22 -11.09 -9.36 -4.94
N LEU A 23 -10.12 -9.03 -5.78
CA LEU A 23 -10.28 -8.88 -7.23
C LEU A 23 -9.58 -10.05 -7.93
N ASN A 24 -10.29 -10.75 -8.81
CA ASN A 24 -9.72 -11.78 -9.66
C ASN A 24 -9.82 -11.38 -11.13
N PHE A 25 -8.78 -11.69 -11.90
CA PHE A 25 -8.68 -11.40 -13.33
C PHE A 25 -8.43 -12.70 -14.12
N ALA A 26 -9.33 -13.05 -15.02
CA ALA A 26 -9.26 -14.18 -15.93
C ALA A 26 -9.01 -13.68 -17.35
N ASN A 27 -7.74 -13.67 -17.77
CA ASN A 27 -7.28 -13.28 -19.11
C ASN A 27 -7.77 -11.90 -19.60
N VAL A 28 -7.93 -10.96 -18.68
CA VAL A 28 -8.40 -9.60 -18.98
C VAL A 28 -7.34 -8.86 -19.79
N ARG A 29 -7.74 -8.30 -20.95
CA ARG A 29 -6.89 -7.46 -21.78
C ARG A 29 -7.04 -5.99 -21.37
N VAL A 30 -5.91 -5.32 -21.19
CA VAL A 30 -5.82 -3.88 -20.93
C VAL A 30 -4.88 -3.25 -21.95
N PRO A 31 -5.13 -1.99 -22.37
CA PRO A 31 -4.24 -1.33 -23.32
C PRO A 31 -2.90 -0.98 -22.65
N ARG A 32 -1.84 -0.92 -23.45
CA ARG A 32 -0.44 -0.78 -22.96
C ARG A 32 -0.19 0.54 -22.24
N ASP A 33 -0.93 1.58 -22.59
CA ASP A 33 -0.92 2.91 -21.96
C ASP A 33 -1.48 2.91 -20.53
N ALA A 34 -2.25 1.89 -20.12
CA ALA A 34 -2.67 1.70 -18.74
C ALA A 34 -1.53 1.27 -17.80
N LEU A 35 -0.35 0.92 -18.35
CA LEU A 35 0.83 0.61 -17.55
C LEU A 35 1.38 1.88 -16.88
N LEU A 36 1.59 1.82 -15.57
CA LEU A 36 2.23 2.90 -14.80
C LEU A 36 3.73 3.01 -15.15
N ASP A 37 4.00 3.71 -16.23
CA ASP A 37 5.29 3.78 -16.91
C ASP A 37 6.18 4.97 -16.45
N ARG A 38 6.17 5.28 -15.14
CA ARG A 38 6.99 6.41 -14.63
C ARG A 38 8.48 6.09 -14.60
N TYR A 39 8.82 4.84 -14.26
CA TYR A 39 10.19 4.41 -14.02
C TYR A 39 10.65 3.27 -14.93
N SER A 40 9.72 2.60 -15.61
CA SER A 40 9.99 1.37 -16.36
C SER A 40 8.94 1.19 -17.46
N SER A 41 9.41 1.24 -18.71
CA SER A 41 8.59 1.19 -19.92
C SER A 41 8.79 -0.11 -20.67
N VAL A 42 7.76 -0.46 -21.45
CA VAL A 42 7.82 -1.52 -22.45
C VAL A 42 7.49 -0.91 -23.80
N SER A 43 8.43 -0.88 -24.73
CA SER A 43 8.21 -0.31 -26.07
C SER A 43 7.19 -1.14 -26.88
N PRO A 44 6.65 -0.62 -27.99
CA PRO A 44 5.67 -1.34 -28.81
C PRO A 44 6.20 -2.68 -29.38
N ASP A 45 7.51 -2.78 -29.57
CA ASP A 45 8.26 -3.98 -29.96
C ASP A 45 8.59 -4.91 -28.76
N GLY A 46 8.10 -4.59 -27.56
CA GLY A 46 8.20 -5.44 -26.38
C GLY A 46 9.52 -5.30 -25.59
N GLN A 47 10.36 -4.32 -25.91
CA GLN A 47 11.63 -4.11 -25.22
C GLN A 47 11.42 -3.38 -23.90
N TYR A 48 12.02 -3.91 -22.83
CA TYR A 48 11.98 -3.30 -21.52
C TYR A 48 13.05 -2.22 -21.38
N MET A 49 12.63 -1.03 -20.98
CA MET A 49 13.50 0.12 -20.70
C MET A 49 13.20 0.67 -19.31
N SER A 50 14.18 1.33 -18.70
CA SER A 50 13.96 2.00 -17.41
C SER A 50 14.96 3.12 -17.21
N SER A 51 14.47 4.20 -16.61
CA SER A 51 15.25 5.37 -16.23
C SER A 51 16.11 5.14 -14.98
N ILE A 52 15.91 4.04 -14.24
CA ILE A 52 16.66 3.75 -13.01
C ILE A 52 17.89 2.91 -13.34
N GLY A 53 19.07 3.53 -13.24
CA GLY A 53 20.36 2.83 -13.33
C GLY A 53 20.63 1.90 -12.13
N GLY A 54 21.72 1.13 -12.18
CA GLY A 54 22.15 0.30 -11.04
C GLY A 54 21.44 -1.06 -10.89
N GLY A 55 20.80 -1.56 -11.95
CA GLY A 55 20.24 -2.91 -12.00
C GLY A 55 18.97 -3.10 -11.16
N ILE A 56 18.62 -4.37 -10.91
CA ILE A 56 17.32 -4.76 -10.33
C ILE A 56 17.15 -4.33 -8.86
N ARG A 57 18.24 -4.31 -8.08
CA ARG A 57 18.20 -3.89 -6.67
C ARG A 57 17.81 -2.42 -6.53
N SER A 58 18.45 -1.53 -7.29
CA SER A 58 18.17 -0.10 -7.26
C SER A 58 16.72 0.21 -7.67
N ARG A 59 16.16 -0.56 -8.61
CA ARG A 59 14.76 -0.44 -9.04
C ARG A 59 13.78 -0.84 -7.96
N PHE A 60 14.02 -1.99 -7.32
CA PHE A 60 13.20 -2.43 -6.20
C PHE A 60 13.23 -1.42 -5.05
N LEU A 61 14.42 -0.92 -4.67
CA LEU A 61 14.56 0.07 -3.61
C LEU A 61 13.83 1.37 -3.93
N LYS A 62 13.90 1.85 -5.18
CA LYS A 62 13.22 3.09 -5.57
C LYS A 62 11.70 3.01 -5.45
N VAL A 63 11.11 1.85 -5.75
CA VAL A 63 9.66 1.63 -5.59
C VAL A 63 9.32 1.40 -4.11
N ALA A 64 10.14 0.64 -3.38
CA ALA A 64 9.95 0.36 -1.96
C ALA A 64 10.05 1.62 -1.09
N ASP A 65 10.84 2.61 -1.50
CA ASP A 65 11.00 3.89 -0.80
C ASP A 65 9.67 4.63 -0.62
N GLN A 66 8.72 4.45 -1.54
CA GLN A 66 7.39 5.06 -1.41
C GLN A 66 6.59 4.52 -0.23
N LEU A 67 6.90 3.31 0.25
CA LEU A 67 6.26 2.71 1.43
C LEU A 67 6.84 3.26 2.75
N LEU A 68 7.99 3.94 2.71
CA LEU A 68 8.66 4.45 3.90
C LEU A 68 7.82 5.52 4.61
N SER A 69 7.21 6.43 3.85
CA SER A 69 6.36 7.49 4.41
C SER A 69 5.19 6.93 5.22
N GLY A 70 4.53 5.88 4.71
CA GLY A 70 3.44 5.20 5.43
C GLY A 70 3.91 4.58 6.74
N ARG A 71 5.11 3.99 6.78
CA ARG A 71 5.68 3.39 8.00
C ARG A 71 5.99 4.44 9.06
N ILE A 72 6.55 5.59 8.66
CA ILE A 72 6.83 6.70 9.57
C ILE A 72 5.53 7.25 10.17
N CYS A 73 4.50 7.40 9.34
CA CYS A 73 3.17 7.83 9.79
C CYS A 73 2.59 6.86 10.84
N ILE A 74 2.62 5.55 10.59
CA ILE A 74 2.15 4.54 11.54
C ILE A 74 2.94 4.59 12.85
N ALA A 75 4.28 4.69 12.77
CA ALA A 75 5.12 4.81 13.96
C ALA A 75 4.78 6.05 14.80
N SER A 76 4.56 7.19 14.14
CA SER A 76 4.12 8.43 14.79
C SER A 76 2.78 8.27 15.50
N MET A 77 1.79 7.67 14.83
CA MET A 77 0.48 7.38 15.44
C MET A 77 0.59 6.48 16.68
N CYS A 78 1.44 5.44 16.62
CA CYS A 78 1.69 4.57 17.77
C CYS A 78 2.26 5.35 18.97
N MET A 79 3.22 6.25 18.75
CA MET A 79 3.77 7.09 19.81
C MET A 79 2.72 8.04 20.41
N SER A 80 1.90 8.66 19.57
CA SER A 80 0.82 9.54 20.03
C SER A 80 -0.20 8.80 20.88
N ILE A 81 -0.60 7.59 20.48
CA ILE A 81 -1.53 6.74 21.25
C ILE A 81 -0.89 6.31 22.58
N ALA A 82 0.38 5.92 22.59
CA ALA A 82 1.09 5.54 23.81
C ALA A 82 1.14 6.71 24.81
N GLN A 83 1.47 7.92 24.33
CA GLN A 83 1.49 9.10 25.18
C GLN A 83 0.09 9.48 25.69
N ALA A 84 -0.95 9.38 24.85
CA ALA A 84 -2.32 9.61 25.28
C ALA A 84 -2.73 8.64 26.40
N ARG A 85 -2.38 7.35 26.26
CA ARG A 85 -2.65 6.33 27.28
C ARG A 85 -1.92 6.60 28.60
N GLN A 86 -0.66 7.03 28.54
CA GLN A 86 0.10 7.42 29.75
C GLN A 86 -0.59 8.58 30.48
N LYS A 87 -0.99 9.63 29.75
CA LYS A 87 -1.72 10.77 30.34
C LYS A 87 -3.03 10.34 30.98
N THR A 88 -3.80 9.45 30.36
CA THR A 88 -5.03 8.91 30.97
C THR A 88 -4.76 8.08 32.22
N GLY A 89 -3.72 7.25 32.21
CA GLY A 89 -3.31 6.46 33.38
C GLY A 89 -2.84 7.32 34.56
N ASP A 90 -2.06 8.36 34.29
CA ASP A 90 -1.58 9.31 35.31
C ASP A 90 -2.72 10.13 35.93
N VAL A 91 -3.77 10.43 35.16
CA VAL A 91 -4.97 11.13 35.66
C VAL A 91 -5.81 10.22 36.57
N ILE A 92 -5.96 8.94 36.23
CA ILE A 92 -6.69 7.98 37.05
C ILE A 92 -5.93 7.67 38.36
N GLY A 93 -4.61 7.49 38.28
CA GLY A 93 -3.76 7.21 39.45
C GLY A 93 -3.59 8.39 40.43
N ARG A 94 -3.89 9.63 40.02
CA ARG A 94 -3.86 10.81 40.89
C ARG A 94 -5.18 11.07 41.64
N ASN A 95 -6.27 10.41 41.25
CA ASN A 95 -7.60 10.52 41.88
C ASN A 95 -7.95 9.29 42.75
N SER A 96 -6.97 8.43 43.07
CA SER A 96 -7.10 7.27 43.95
C SER A 96 -6.32 7.49 45.25
#